data_AF-A0A7G6RHU3-F1
#
_entry.id   AF-A0A7G6RHU3-F1
#
_cell.length_a   1.000
_cell.length_b   1.000
_cell.length_c   1.000
_cell.angle_alpha   90.00
_cell.angle_beta   90.00
_cell.angle_gamma   90.00
#
_symmetry.space_group_name_H-M   'P 1'
#
loop_
_entity.id
_entity.type
_entity.pdbx_description
1 polymer ?
#
loop_
_entity_poly.entity_id
_entity_poly.type
_entity_poly.pdbx_seq_one_letter_code
_entity_poly.pdbx_strand_id
1 'polypeptide(L)'
;MQGKTPLTIKEILAAVDPAAGHSMVWFPNDVAIRAVTVREYLRQLPLHPSLTEMVHPTRPRGTADEVVAVIGIPAMAAFAAIGMSSSPKAISRLGDDAVLHAFLSVSEITFTTRDVDAFFGAEQKKAAARTSKRKPSEKSDEVPQDSGLLTLVRDAAEYTARSGRDGFDLSPAALIFARRTYGEVDRDQRISMARAFAAVMGDKNSAESLGDI
;
A
#
# COMPACT_ATOMS: atom_id res chain seq x y z
N MET A 1 -13.35 1.69 -24.49
CA MET A 1 -13.64 1.82 -23.04
C MET A 1 -12.91 0.70 -22.32
N GLN A 2 -11.80 0.99 -21.65
CA GLN A 2 -11.15 -0.01 -20.78
C GLN A 2 -12.03 -0.17 -19.53
N GLY A 3 -12.51 -1.39 -19.29
CA GLY A 3 -13.35 -1.69 -18.12
C GLY A 3 -12.62 -1.30 -16.85
N LYS A 4 -13.22 -0.42 -16.04
CA LYS A 4 -12.72 -0.08 -14.71
C LYS A 4 -12.63 -1.39 -13.92
N THR A 5 -11.43 -1.77 -13.49
CA THR A 5 -11.24 -2.92 -12.59
C THR A 5 -12.15 -2.71 -11.37
N PRO A 6 -12.98 -3.71 -11.00
CA PRO A 6 -13.89 -3.57 -9.87
C PRO A 6 -13.08 -3.35 -8.59
N LEU A 7 -13.48 -2.36 -7.79
CA LEU A 7 -12.93 -2.11 -6.46
C LEU A 7 -13.32 -3.25 -5.53
N THR A 8 -12.34 -3.82 -4.84
CA THR A 8 -12.54 -4.87 -3.84
C THR A 8 -13.01 -4.29 -2.51
N ILE A 9 -13.69 -5.10 -1.69
CA ILE A 9 -14.15 -4.69 -0.35
C ILE A 9 -12.97 -4.25 0.53
N LYS A 10 -11.81 -4.92 0.39
CA LYS A 10 -10.57 -4.57 1.11
C LYS A 10 -10.09 -3.15 0.76
N GLU A 11 -10.11 -2.80 -0.53
CA GLU A 11 -9.75 -1.44 -0.99
C GLU A 11 -10.72 -0.38 -0.46
N ILE A 12 -12.03 -0.68 -0.41
CA ILE A 12 -13.03 0.26 0.12
C ILE A 12 -12.83 0.47 1.63
N LEU A 13 -12.64 -0.61 2.40
CA LEU A 13 -12.47 -0.51 3.85
C LEU A 13 -11.17 0.22 4.22
N ALA A 14 -10.06 -0.11 3.56
CA ALA A 14 -8.79 0.58 3.75
C ALA A 14 -8.87 2.07 3.37
N ALA A 15 -9.69 2.43 2.38
CA ALA A 15 -9.89 3.81 1.94
C ALA A 15 -10.81 4.63 2.86
N VAL A 16 -11.78 4.01 3.53
CA VAL A 16 -12.79 4.71 4.33
C VAL A 16 -12.28 5.02 5.74
N ASP A 17 -11.51 4.11 6.35
CA ASP A 17 -10.94 4.34 7.69
C ASP A 17 -9.64 3.51 7.90
N PRO A 18 -8.45 4.14 7.80
CA PRO A 18 -7.18 3.47 8.08
C PRO A 18 -7.04 2.95 9.52
N ALA A 19 -7.86 3.42 10.45
CA ALA A 19 -7.91 2.95 11.82
C ALA A 19 -8.90 1.79 12.05
N ALA A 20 -9.70 1.43 11.03
CA ALA A 20 -10.62 0.31 11.13
C ALA A 20 -9.85 -1.00 11.34
N GLY A 21 -10.20 -1.70 12.42
CA GLY A 21 -9.63 -3.00 12.76
C GLY A 21 -10.32 -4.15 12.04
N HIS A 22 -9.54 -5.08 11.50
CA HIS A 22 -9.99 -6.36 10.94
C HIS A 22 -9.61 -7.50 11.89
N SER A 23 -10.56 -8.36 12.24
CA SER A 23 -10.25 -9.50 13.12
C SER A 23 -9.39 -10.54 12.39
N MET A 24 -8.31 -11.01 13.04
CA MET A 24 -7.57 -12.20 12.63
C MET A 24 -8.10 -13.43 13.37
N VAL A 25 -8.93 -14.21 12.70
CA VAL A 25 -9.67 -15.34 13.28
C VAL A 25 -8.77 -16.49 13.76
N TRP A 26 -7.55 -16.61 13.24
CA TRP A 26 -6.59 -17.67 13.60
C TRP A 26 -5.66 -17.29 14.75
N PHE A 27 -5.74 -16.05 15.24
CA PHE A 27 -4.86 -15.54 16.28
C PHE A 27 -5.52 -15.62 17.67
N PRO A 28 -4.82 -16.02 18.75
CA PRO A 28 -5.40 -16.05 20.08
C PRO A 28 -5.87 -14.65 20.51
N ASN A 29 -7.11 -14.55 21.00
CA ASN A 29 -7.75 -13.32 21.51
C ASN A 29 -8.28 -12.31 20.48
N ASP A 30 -8.72 -12.76 19.29
CA ASP A 30 -9.38 -11.89 18.28
C ASP A 30 -8.59 -10.59 18.02
N VAL A 31 -7.32 -10.74 17.66
CA VAL A 31 -6.48 -9.56 17.44
C VAL A 31 -6.92 -8.83 16.17
N ALA A 32 -7.25 -7.57 16.34
CA ALA A 32 -7.55 -6.67 15.25
C ALA A 32 -6.26 -6.20 14.56
N ILE A 33 -6.25 -6.19 13.23
CA ILE A 33 -5.23 -5.53 12.41
C ILE A 33 -5.80 -4.29 11.75
N ARG A 34 -4.98 -3.26 11.61
CA ARG A 34 -5.28 -2.07 10.80
C ARG A 34 -4.17 -1.81 9.80
N ALA A 35 -4.47 -1.00 8.80
CA ALA A 35 -3.47 -0.54 7.86
C ALA A 35 -2.44 0.35 8.56
N VAL A 36 -1.18 0.23 8.13
CA VAL A 36 -0.08 1.08 8.60
C VAL A 36 -0.05 2.35 7.76
N THR A 37 0.04 3.51 8.41
CA THR A 37 0.11 4.79 7.70
C THR A 37 1.47 4.99 7.03
N VAL A 38 1.55 5.86 6.02
CA VAL A 38 2.83 6.25 5.39
C VAL A 38 3.81 6.74 6.46
N ARG A 39 3.36 7.58 7.39
CA ARG A 39 4.19 8.09 8.48
C ARG A 39 4.76 6.99 9.37
N GLU A 40 3.92 6.04 9.78
CA GLU A 40 4.36 4.93 10.64
C GLU A 40 5.36 4.02 9.93
N TYR A 41 5.11 3.73 8.65
CA TYR A 41 6.04 2.97 7.82
C TYR A 41 7.40 3.68 7.69
N LEU A 42 7.40 4.98 7.36
CA LEU A 42 8.62 5.78 7.25
C LEU A 42 9.44 5.81 8.55
N ARG A 43 8.77 5.83 9.71
CA ARG A 43 9.42 5.79 11.04
C ARG A 43 10.14 4.47 11.30
N GLN A 44 9.75 3.38 10.64
CA GLN A 44 10.42 2.08 10.81
C GLN A 44 11.67 1.92 9.96
N LEU A 45 11.76 2.62 8.82
CA LEU A 45 12.86 2.43 7.87
C LEU A 45 14.26 2.66 8.46
N PRO A 46 14.51 3.64 9.35
CA PRO A 46 15.81 3.80 9.98
C PRO A 46 16.22 2.62 10.87
N LEU A 47 15.25 1.93 11.46
CA LEU A 47 15.46 0.77 12.35
C LEU A 47 15.51 -0.54 11.57
N HIS A 48 14.75 -0.61 10.48
CA HIS A 48 14.57 -1.80 9.65
C HIS A 48 14.63 -1.42 8.16
N PRO A 49 15.83 -1.13 7.61
CA PRO A 49 15.97 -0.69 6.22
C PRO A 49 15.47 -1.71 5.18
N SER A 50 15.47 -2.99 5.53
CA SER A 50 14.95 -4.08 4.68
C SER A 50 13.46 -3.96 4.37
N LEU A 51 12.69 -3.17 5.13
CA LEU A 51 11.29 -2.89 4.83
C LEU A 51 11.13 -2.12 3.52
N THR A 52 12.15 -1.38 3.06
CA THR A 52 12.12 -0.69 1.76
C THR A 52 11.83 -1.62 0.59
N GLU A 53 12.13 -2.92 0.72
CA GLU A 53 11.82 -3.96 -0.27
C GLU A 53 10.31 -4.12 -0.52
N MET A 54 9.45 -3.71 0.43
CA MET A 54 7.99 -3.73 0.27
C MET A 54 7.48 -2.74 -0.78
N VAL A 55 8.23 -1.65 -0.99
CA VAL A 55 7.90 -0.59 -1.96
C VAL A 55 8.91 -0.52 -3.10
N HIS A 56 9.87 -1.46 -3.16
CA HIS A 56 10.89 -1.46 -4.19
C HIS A 56 10.34 -2.14 -5.47
N PRO A 57 10.52 -1.54 -6.67
CA PRO A 57 9.97 -2.06 -7.92
C PRO A 57 10.63 -3.36 -8.43
N THR A 58 11.61 -3.95 -7.71
CA THR A 58 12.44 -5.03 -8.25
C THR A 58 12.01 -6.43 -7.77
N ARG A 59 11.33 -7.10 -8.69
CA ARG A 59 10.92 -8.52 -8.75
C ARG A 59 9.85 -8.93 -7.72
N PRO A 60 8.68 -9.42 -8.18
CA PRO A 60 7.72 -10.04 -7.27
C PRO A 60 8.37 -11.22 -6.57
N ARG A 61 8.32 -11.27 -5.24
CA ARG A 61 8.79 -12.41 -4.44
C ARG A 61 7.71 -13.49 -4.52
N GLY A 62 8.11 -14.71 -4.86
CA GLY A 62 7.18 -15.79 -5.20
C GLY A 62 6.81 -16.66 -4.01
N THR A 63 7.61 -16.65 -2.94
CA THR A 63 7.44 -17.56 -1.79
C THR A 63 7.66 -16.84 -0.45
N ALA A 64 7.05 -17.36 0.61
CA ALA A 64 7.26 -16.92 1.99
C ALA A 64 8.74 -16.87 2.39
N ASP A 65 9.51 -17.92 2.06
CA ASP A 65 10.93 -18.03 2.40
C ASP A 65 11.78 -16.93 1.77
N GLU A 66 11.47 -16.54 0.52
CA GLU A 66 12.14 -15.42 -0.14
C GLU A 66 11.85 -14.09 0.55
N VAL A 67 10.62 -13.90 1.04
CA VAL A 67 10.24 -12.69 1.78
C VAL A 67 10.95 -12.66 3.13
N VAL A 68 10.98 -13.77 3.85
CA VAL A 68 11.70 -13.89 5.15
C VAL A 68 13.19 -13.63 4.98
N ALA A 69 13.82 -14.19 3.94
CA ALA A 69 15.25 -14.03 3.70
C ALA A 69 15.67 -12.58 3.38
N VAL A 70 14.76 -11.81 2.77
CA VAL A 70 15.03 -10.43 2.34
C VAL A 70 14.68 -9.42 3.43
N ILE A 71 13.49 -9.56 4.03
CA ILE A 71 12.98 -8.60 5.02
C ILE A 71 13.56 -8.90 6.40
N GLY A 72 13.60 -10.19 6.78
CA GLY A 72 14.02 -10.64 8.10
C GLY A 72 12.89 -10.59 9.14
N ILE A 73 12.82 -11.64 9.97
CA ILE A 73 11.83 -11.80 11.04
C ILE A 73 11.74 -10.59 11.99
N PRO A 74 12.84 -9.95 12.42
CA PRO A 74 12.74 -8.78 13.31
C PRO A 74 12.01 -7.59 12.68
N ALA A 75 12.25 -7.33 11.39
CA ALA A 75 11.58 -6.26 10.66
C ALA A 75 10.10 -6.58 10.42
N MET A 76 9.79 -7.85 10.11
CA MET A 76 8.41 -8.33 9.98
C MET A 76 7.62 -8.15 11.28
N ALA A 77 8.19 -8.55 12.41
CA ALA A 77 7.56 -8.41 13.72
C ALA A 77 7.35 -6.93 14.09
N ALA A 78 8.31 -6.05 13.79
CA ALA A 78 8.18 -4.62 14.04
C ALA A 78 7.05 -3.98 13.23
N PHE A 79 6.94 -4.32 11.95
CA PHE A 79 5.87 -3.83 11.09
C PHE A 79 4.49 -4.37 11.51
N ALA A 80 4.38 -5.68 11.76
CA ALA A 80 3.15 -6.31 12.23
C ALA A 80 2.66 -5.72 13.56
N ALA A 81 3.59 -5.39 14.48
CA ALA A 81 3.28 -4.79 15.78
C ALA A 81 2.52 -3.48 15.67
N ILE A 82 2.86 -2.65 14.68
CA ILE A 82 2.18 -1.37 14.46
C ILE A 82 0.73 -1.62 14.02
N GLY A 83 0.54 -2.48 13.02
CA GLY A 83 -0.79 -2.81 12.50
C GLY A 83 -1.68 -3.52 13.53
N MET A 84 -1.09 -4.27 14.46
CA MET A 84 -1.82 -4.98 15.52
C MET A 84 -1.99 -4.18 16.81
N SER A 85 -1.46 -2.95 16.89
CA SER A 85 -1.37 -2.18 18.14
C SER A 85 -0.75 -2.98 19.30
N SER A 86 0.27 -3.79 18.99
CA SER A 86 0.96 -4.69 19.93
C SER A 86 2.44 -4.35 20.03
N SER A 87 3.18 -5.10 20.84
CA SER A 87 4.65 -4.96 20.91
C SER A 87 5.35 -5.98 20.02
N PRO A 88 6.48 -5.64 19.37
CA PRO A 88 7.24 -6.60 18.55
C PRO A 88 7.63 -7.84 19.36
N LYS A 89 7.98 -7.66 20.64
CA LYS A 89 8.32 -8.75 21.56
C LYS A 89 7.16 -9.72 21.83
N ALA A 90 5.93 -9.20 21.94
CA ALA A 90 4.75 -10.05 22.08
C ALA A 90 4.53 -10.87 20.81
N ILE A 91 4.76 -10.26 19.63
CA ILE A 91 4.59 -10.95 18.35
C ILE A 91 5.68 -12.01 18.14
N SER A 92 6.95 -11.70 18.40
CA SER A 92 8.03 -12.66 18.22
C SER A 92 7.91 -13.90 19.11
N ARG A 93 7.18 -13.84 20.22
CA ARG A 93 6.95 -15.00 21.12
C ARG A 93 6.00 -16.05 20.54
N LEU A 94 5.31 -15.73 19.45
CA LEU A 94 4.30 -16.60 18.83
C LEU A 94 4.91 -17.59 17.83
N GLY A 95 6.19 -17.41 17.50
CA GLY A 95 6.89 -18.19 16.49
C GLY A 95 6.95 -17.48 15.13
N ASP A 96 7.92 -17.90 14.32
CA ASP A 96 8.24 -17.24 13.04
C ASP A 96 7.08 -17.32 12.04
N ASP A 97 6.34 -18.43 12.01
CA ASP A 97 5.17 -18.61 11.14
C ASP A 97 4.05 -17.61 11.46
N ALA A 98 3.81 -17.38 12.75
CA ALA A 98 2.81 -16.40 13.21
C ALA A 98 3.25 -14.96 12.92
N VAL A 99 4.54 -14.65 13.07
CA VAL A 99 5.12 -13.35 12.71
C VAL A 99 4.95 -13.10 11.21
N LEU A 100 5.28 -14.10 10.38
CA LEU A 100 5.16 -14.00 8.93
C LEU A 100 3.71 -13.77 8.50
N HIS A 101 2.78 -14.56 9.03
CA HIS A 101 1.37 -14.41 8.68
C HIS A 101 0.82 -13.05 9.13
N ALA A 102 1.14 -12.60 10.35
CA ALA A 102 0.75 -11.27 10.82
C ALA A 102 1.32 -10.16 9.94
N PHE A 103 2.60 -10.28 9.55
CA PHE A 103 3.25 -9.36 8.63
C PHE A 103 2.54 -9.32 7.27
N LEU A 104 2.24 -10.47 6.67
CA LEU A 104 1.58 -10.55 5.37
C LEU A 104 0.15 -9.95 5.44
N SER A 105 -0.62 -10.28 6.48
CA SER A 105 -1.98 -9.75 6.65
C SER A 105 -2.00 -8.23 6.81
N VAL A 106 -1.09 -7.67 7.62
CA VAL A 106 -0.98 -6.20 7.76
C VAL A 106 -0.48 -5.57 6.45
N SER A 107 0.45 -6.21 5.75
CA SER A 107 0.99 -5.72 4.48
C SER A 107 -0.07 -5.65 3.38
N GLU A 108 -0.95 -6.65 3.33
CA GLU A 108 -2.02 -6.73 2.36
C GLU A 108 -2.97 -5.53 2.43
N ILE A 109 -3.46 -5.21 3.64
CA ILE A 109 -4.35 -4.06 3.85
C ILE A 109 -3.63 -2.72 3.75
N THR A 110 -2.31 -2.70 3.99
CA THR A 110 -1.48 -1.48 3.93
C THR A 110 -1.13 -1.08 2.50
N PHE A 111 -0.66 -2.04 1.70
CA PHE A 111 -0.08 -1.78 0.37
C PHE A 111 -0.95 -2.31 -0.78
N THR A 112 -2.05 -3.02 -0.52
CA THR A 112 -2.84 -3.72 -1.54
C THR A 112 -1.96 -4.62 -2.42
N THR A 113 -0.96 -5.27 -1.82
CA THR A 113 -0.27 -6.40 -2.45
C THR A 113 -1.26 -7.56 -2.56
N ARG A 114 -1.17 -8.35 -3.64
CA ARG A 114 -1.97 -9.57 -3.93
C ARG A 114 -2.52 -10.29 -2.69
N ASP A 115 -3.72 -10.88 -2.84
CA ASP A 115 -4.42 -11.68 -1.82
C ASP A 115 -3.47 -12.58 -1.02
N VAL A 116 -3.52 -12.54 0.31
CA VAL A 116 -2.64 -13.34 1.19
C VAL A 116 -2.74 -14.84 0.89
N ASP A 117 -3.92 -15.31 0.47
CA ASP A 117 -4.15 -16.70 0.06
C ASP A 117 -3.35 -17.11 -1.19
N ALA A 118 -2.94 -16.15 -2.03
CA ALA A 118 -2.10 -16.41 -3.20
C ALA A 118 -0.65 -16.73 -2.83
N PHE A 119 -0.19 -16.40 -1.60
CA PHE A 119 1.13 -16.78 -1.11
C PHE A 119 1.18 -18.22 -0.56
N PHE A 120 0.04 -18.82 -0.25
CA PHE A 120 -0.06 -20.15 0.36
C PHE A 120 -0.64 -21.22 -0.58
N GLY A 121 -0.61 -20.99 -1.91
CA GLY A 121 -1.15 -21.91 -2.92
C GLY A 121 -0.18 -23.00 -3.41
N ALA A 122 -0.46 -24.25 -3.03
CA ALA A 122 -0.11 -25.56 -3.60
C ALA A 122 1.23 -25.72 -4.37
N GLU A 123 2.15 -26.50 -3.77
CA GLU A 123 3.36 -27.12 -4.35
C GLU A 123 3.64 -26.82 -5.84
N GLN A 124 4.24 -25.66 -6.15
CA GLN A 124 4.96 -25.52 -7.40
C GLN A 124 6.37 -26.08 -7.24
N LYS A 125 6.63 -27.15 -7.99
CA LYS A 125 7.87 -27.93 -8.05
C LYS A 125 9.12 -27.03 -7.91
N LYS A 126 9.91 -27.35 -6.88
CA LYS A 126 11.24 -26.82 -6.54
C LYS A 126 12.10 -26.57 -7.80
N ALA A 127 12.26 -25.32 -8.18
CA ALA A 127 13.48 -24.89 -8.85
C ALA A 127 14.54 -24.65 -7.77
N ALA A 128 15.70 -25.30 -7.90
CA ALA A 128 16.77 -25.21 -6.92
C ALA A 128 17.23 -23.75 -6.76
N ALA A 129 16.96 -23.17 -5.59
CA ALA A 129 17.42 -21.84 -5.23
C ALA A 129 18.95 -21.83 -5.13
N ARG A 130 19.61 -21.14 -6.06
CA ARG A 130 20.99 -20.68 -5.87
C ARG A 130 20.95 -19.61 -4.79
N THR A 131 21.34 -19.97 -3.58
CA THR A 131 21.58 -19.06 -2.45
C THR A 131 22.73 -18.12 -2.76
N SER A 132 22.45 -17.06 -3.51
CA SER A 132 23.27 -15.85 -3.52
C SER A 132 22.94 -15.09 -2.24
N LYS A 133 23.71 -15.31 -1.17
CA LYS A 133 23.79 -14.36 -0.04
C LYS A 133 24.24 -13.01 -0.60
N ARG A 134 23.32 -12.13 -0.99
CA ARG A 134 23.65 -10.73 -1.26
C ARG A 134 23.95 -10.09 0.09
N LYS A 135 25.23 -9.77 0.30
CA LYS A 135 25.62 -8.84 1.37
C LYS A 135 24.88 -7.51 1.12
N PRO A 136 24.39 -6.83 2.17
CA PRO A 136 23.88 -5.48 2.03
C PRO A 136 24.99 -4.62 1.43
N SER A 137 24.69 -3.91 0.34
CA SER A 137 25.65 -3.03 -0.32
C SER A 137 25.96 -1.84 0.59
N GLU A 138 27.25 -1.55 0.79
CA GLU A 138 27.84 -0.46 1.61
C GLU A 138 27.49 0.99 1.16
N LYS A 139 26.39 1.20 0.44
CA LYS A 139 25.90 2.52 0.02
C LYS A 139 24.42 2.68 0.36
N SER A 140 24.07 2.51 1.64
CA SER A 140 22.69 2.41 2.12
C SER A 140 21.90 3.72 2.24
N ASP A 141 22.52 4.86 1.96
CA ASP A 141 21.89 6.18 2.19
C ASP A 141 21.35 6.85 0.92
N GLU A 142 21.68 6.33 -0.26
CA GLU A 142 21.16 6.85 -1.53
C GLU A 142 19.84 6.16 -1.89
N VAL A 143 18.73 6.88 -1.73
CA VAL A 143 17.42 6.45 -2.22
C VAL A 143 17.37 6.69 -3.74
N PRO A 144 17.23 5.65 -4.59
CA PRO A 144 17.15 5.83 -6.04
C PRO A 144 16.00 6.78 -6.43
N GLN A 145 16.20 7.63 -7.44
CA GLN A 145 15.19 8.59 -7.92
C GLN A 145 13.87 7.90 -8.34
N ASP A 146 13.95 6.67 -8.83
CA ASP A 146 12.79 5.84 -9.22
C ASP A 146 12.35 4.87 -8.10
N SER A 147 12.71 5.13 -6.84
CA SER A 147 12.24 4.31 -5.73
C SER A 147 10.75 4.49 -5.50
N GLY A 148 10.03 3.39 -5.27
CA GLY A 148 8.64 3.46 -4.84
C GLY A 148 8.48 4.18 -3.50
N LEU A 149 9.55 4.30 -2.71
CA LEU A 149 9.59 5.12 -1.51
C LEU A 149 9.46 6.62 -1.80
N LEU A 150 10.24 7.17 -2.74
CA LEU A 150 10.11 8.57 -3.14
C LEU A 150 8.76 8.84 -3.79
N THR A 151 8.24 7.89 -4.56
CA THR A 151 6.90 7.97 -5.13
C THR A 151 5.85 8.08 -4.03
N LEU A 152 5.91 7.21 -3.01
CA LEU A 152 4.97 7.23 -1.89
C LEU A 152 5.00 8.57 -1.12
N VAL A 153 6.19 9.08 -0.83
CA VAL A 153 6.37 10.37 -0.13
C VAL A 153 5.85 11.54 -0.97
N ARG A 154 6.16 11.56 -2.27
CA ARG A 154 5.67 12.57 -3.21
C ARG A 154 4.15 12.56 -3.29
N ASP A 155 3.56 11.38 -3.38
CA ASP A 155 2.12 11.19 -3.49
C ASP A 155 1.39 11.69 -2.24
N ALA A 156 1.93 11.39 -1.05
CA ALA A 156 1.39 11.87 0.22
C ALA A 156 1.48 13.41 0.32
N ALA A 157 2.63 13.99 -0.03
CA ALA A 157 2.82 15.44 -0.02
C ALA A 157 1.89 16.16 -1.01
N GLU A 158 1.72 15.60 -2.22
CA GLU A 158 0.82 16.13 -3.23
C GLU A 158 -0.64 16.09 -2.76
N TYR A 159 -1.06 14.99 -2.14
CA TYR A 159 -2.39 14.88 -1.54
C TYR A 159 -2.61 15.95 -0.47
N THR A 160 -1.63 16.14 0.42
CA THR A 160 -1.70 17.18 1.47
C THR A 160 -1.84 18.57 0.88
N ALA A 161 -1.03 18.89 -0.13
CA ALA A 161 -1.07 20.20 -0.78
C ALA A 161 -2.42 20.48 -1.47
N ARG A 162 -3.04 19.47 -2.08
CA ARG A 162 -4.30 19.62 -2.83
C ARG A 162 -5.55 19.63 -1.97
N SER A 163 -5.56 18.83 -0.90
CA SER A 163 -6.75 18.60 -0.08
C SER A 163 -6.75 19.37 1.24
N GLY A 164 -5.58 19.81 1.72
CA GLY A 164 -5.40 20.36 3.06
C GLY A 164 -5.45 19.30 4.18
N ARG A 165 -5.63 18.02 3.85
CA ARG A 165 -5.62 16.89 4.80
C ARG A 165 -4.27 16.20 4.80
N ASP A 166 -3.81 15.70 5.94
CA ASP A 166 -2.48 15.09 6.02
C ASP A 166 -2.43 13.71 5.32
N GLY A 167 -1.86 13.68 4.11
CA GLY A 167 -1.66 12.47 3.33
C GLY A 167 -0.67 11.47 3.94
N PHE A 168 0.16 11.88 4.90
CA PHE A 168 1.05 10.97 5.62
C PHE A 168 0.33 10.12 6.66
N ASP A 169 -0.87 10.54 7.07
CA ASP A 169 -1.73 9.79 8.01
C ASP A 169 -2.65 8.79 7.27
N LEU A 170 -2.56 8.72 5.95
CA LEU A 170 -3.20 7.68 5.16
C LEU A 170 -2.29 6.45 5.03
N SER A 171 -2.88 5.26 4.89
CA SER A 171 -2.13 4.10 4.40
C SER A 171 -1.80 4.26 2.91
N PRO A 172 -0.76 3.61 2.40
CA PRO A 172 -0.45 3.60 0.97
C PRO A 172 -1.65 3.23 0.08
N ALA A 173 -2.43 2.21 0.47
CA ALA A 173 -3.65 1.82 -0.21
C ALA A 173 -4.72 2.94 -0.23
N ALA A 174 -4.98 3.56 0.93
CA ALA A 174 -5.94 4.66 1.05
C ALA A 174 -5.50 5.87 0.22
N LEU A 175 -4.20 6.17 0.21
CA LEU A 175 -3.62 7.27 -0.57
C LEU A 175 -3.79 7.04 -2.08
N ILE A 176 -3.55 5.82 -2.57
CA ILE A 176 -3.77 5.46 -3.98
C ILE A 176 -5.24 5.64 -4.35
N PHE A 177 -6.15 5.15 -3.50
CA PHE A 177 -7.59 5.31 -3.73
C PHE A 177 -7.99 6.79 -3.78
N ALA A 178 -7.57 7.58 -2.79
CA ALA A 178 -7.92 8.98 -2.70
C ALA A 178 -7.38 9.78 -3.91
N ARG A 179 -6.16 9.48 -4.37
CA ARG A 179 -5.61 10.08 -5.60
C ARG A 179 -6.38 9.70 -6.85
N ARG A 180 -6.83 8.45 -6.96
CA ARG A 180 -7.69 8.03 -8.07
C ARG A 180 -9.00 8.82 -8.09
N THR A 181 -9.64 8.99 -6.94
CA THR A 181 -10.85 9.82 -6.82
C THR A 181 -10.59 11.27 -7.21
N TYR A 182 -9.49 11.88 -6.74
CA TYR A 182 -9.11 13.24 -7.14
C TYR A 182 -8.83 13.35 -8.65
N GLY A 183 -8.22 12.34 -9.26
CA GLY A 183 -8.00 12.29 -10.70
C GLY A 183 -9.31 12.20 -11.51
N GLU A 184 -10.32 11.48 -11.00
CA GLU A 184 -11.65 11.46 -11.60
C GLU A 184 -12.34 12.83 -11.49
N VAL A 185 -12.29 13.47 -10.32
CA VAL A 185 -12.85 14.81 -10.12
C VAL A 185 -12.18 15.87 -11.00
N ASP A 186 -10.84 15.89 -11.07
CA ASP A 186 -10.10 16.84 -11.93
C ASP A 186 -10.42 16.61 -13.41
N ARG A 187 -10.54 15.35 -13.84
CA ARG A 187 -10.97 15.03 -15.21
C ARG A 187 -12.37 15.56 -15.49
N ASP A 188 -13.33 15.33 -14.60
CA ASP A 188 -14.71 15.77 -14.77
C ASP A 188 -14.79 17.31 -14.76
N GLN A 189 -14.04 17.98 -13.88
CA GLN A 189 -13.92 19.44 -13.88
C GLN A 189 -13.33 19.98 -15.19
N ARG A 190 -12.27 19.37 -15.73
CA ARG A 190 -11.69 19.77 -17.02
C ARG A 190 -12.65 19.57 -18.18
N ILE A 191 -13.43 18.49 -18.17
CA ILE A 191 -14.48 18.25 -19.17
C ILE A 191 -15.57 19.31 -19.05
N SER A 192 -16.02 19.63 -17.84
CA SER A 192 -17.01 20.68 -17.60
C SER A 192 -16.52 22.06 -18.03
N MET A 193 -15.26 22.40 -17.73
CA MET A 193 -14.63 23.63 -18.22
C MET A 193 -14.53 23.66 -19.75
N ALA A 194 -14.10 22.56 -20.38
CA ALA A 194 -14.02 22.47 -21.83
C ALA A 194 -15.40 22.65 -22.49
N ARG A 195 -16.46 22.07 -21.92
CA ARG A 195 -17.85 22.28 -22.36
C ARG A 195 -18.30 23.73 -22.17
N ALA A 196 -17.98 24.35 -21.04
CA ALA A 196 -18.27 25.75 -20.78
C ALA A 196 -17.58 26.68 -21.80
N PHE A 197 -16.30 26.44 -22.10
CA PHE A 197 -15.58 27.18 -23.15
C PHE A 197 -16.19 26.97 -24.54
N ALA A 198 -16.54 25.73 -24.90
CA ALA A 198 -17.19 25.43 -26.18
C ALA A 198 -18.56 26.14 -26.31
N ALA A 199 -19.35 26.15 -25.24
CA ALA A 199 -20.63 26.86 -25.19
C ALA A 199 -20.46 28.38 -25.35
N VAL A 200 -19.48 28.99 -24.68
CA VAL A 200 -19.15 30.42 -24.83
C VAL A 200 -18.69 30.75 -26.26
N MET A 201 -18.02 29.82 -26.93
CA MET A 201 -17.56 29.96 -28.32
C MET A 201 -18.64 29.65 -29.37
N GLY A 202 -19.88 29.38 -28.96
CA GLY A 202 -21.03 29.24 -29.84
C GLY A 202 -21.43 27.82 -30.22
N ASP A 203 -20.88 26.78 -29.58
CA ASP A 203 -21.34 25.40 -29.76
C ASP A 203 -22.64 25.14 -28.98
N LYS A 204 -23.76 25.07 -29.70
CA LYS A 204 -25.11 24.86 -29.12
C LYS A 204 -25.25 23.53 -28.38
N ASN A 205 -24.60 22.47 -28.85
CA ASN A 205 -24.71 21.14 -28.20
C ASN A 205 -24.02 21.14 -26.83
N SER A 206 -22.89 21.83 -26.72
CA SER A 206 -22.19 22.00 -25.44
C SER A 206 -22.97 22.90 -24.47
N ALA A 207 -23.66 23.93 -24.99
CA ALA A 207 -24.52 24.82 -24.20
C ALA A 207 -25.76 24.13 -23.60
N GLU A 208 -26.42 23.26 -24.37
CA GLU A 208 -27.54 22.45 -23.88
C GLU A 208 -27.08 21.43 -22.82
N SER A 209 -25.93 20.77 -23.03
CA SER A 209 -25.39 19.78 -22.09
C SER A 209 -24.94 20.35 -20.73
N LEU A 210 -24.79 21.67 -20.61
CA LEU A 210 -24.47 22.37 -19.35
C LEU A 210 -25.73 22.65 -18.51
N GLY A 211 -26.91 22.72 -19.14
CA GLY A 211 -28.18 22.91 -18.44
C GLY A 211 -28.70 21.65 -17.74
N ASP A 212 -28.18 20.48 -18.13
CA ASP A 212 -28.55 19.16 -17.61
C ASP A 212 -27.61 18.64 -16.49
N ILE A 213 -26.59 19.42 -16.07
CA ILE A 213 -25.68 19.13 -14.94
C ILE A 213 -26.20 19.82 -13.69
#